data_AF-A0A3M1PIY7-F1
#
_entry.id   AF-A0A3M1PIY7-F1
#
_cell.length_a   1.000
_cell.length_b   1.000
_cell.length_c   1.000
_cell.angle_alpha   90.00
_cell.angle_beta   90.00
_cell.angle_gamma   90.00
#
_symmetry.space_group_name_H-M   'P 1'
#
loop_
_entity.id
_entity.type
_entity.pdbx_description
1 polymer ?
#
loop_
_entity_poly.entity_id
_entity_poly.type
_entity_poly.pdbx_seq_one_letter_code
_entity_poly.pdbx_strand_id
1 'polypeptide(L)' 'MDIGDLVRLKQPFQPESDSDRTYSYGIIAGIVWSEGASFPSPPVEIVLHLYDPDTQQIYTDAAGLQAIYAFRPNELEQV' A
#
# COMPACT_ATOMS: atom_id res chain seq x y z
N MET A 1 12.15 1.66 2.86
CA MET A 1 10.95 1.25 2.10
C MET A 1 11.39 0.30 1.02
N ASP A 2 11.33 -0.99 1.36
CA ASP A 2 11.61 -2.13 0.50
C ASP A 2 10.38 -3.05 0.45
N ILE A 3 10.35 -3.98 -0.50
CA ILE A 3 9.27 -4.98 -0.60
C ILE A 3 9.21 -5.79 0.71
N GLY A 4 8.01 -5.94 1.26
CA GLY A 4 7.75 -6.57 2.55
C GLY A 4 7.69 -5.60 3.74
N ASP A 5 8.13 -4.35 3.58
CA ASP A 5 8.02 -3.35 4.65
C ASP A 5 6.57 -2.99 4.94
N LEU A 6 6.27 -2.78 6.22
CA LEU A 6 5.03 -2.14 6.66
C LEU A 6 5.18 -0.62 6.51
N VAL A 7 4.18 0.00 5.89
CA VAL A 7 4.06 1.45 5.74
C VAL A 7 2.73 1.94 6.26
N ARG A 8 2.71 3.19 6.71
CA ARG A 8 1.50 3.90 7.11
C ARG A 8 1.01 4.76 5.97
N LEU A 9 -0.30 4.71 5.69
CA LEU A 9 -0.96 5.62 4.77
C LEU A 9 -1.23 6.95 5.49
N LYS A 10 -0.87 8.08 4.88
CA LYS A 10 -1.13 9.42 5.45
C LYS A 10 -2.61 9.74 5.56
N GLN A 11 -3.41 9.16 4.67
CA GLN A 11 -4.87 9.22 4.72
C GLN A 11 -5.42 7.79 4.77
N PRO A 12 -6.39 7.50 5.65
CA PRO A 12 -7.06 6.21 5.66
C PRO A 12 -7.68 5.92 4.30
N PHE A 13 -7.54 4.68 3.85
CA PHE A 13 -8.06 4.21 2.57
C PHE A 13 -9.22 3.23 2.79
N GLN A 14 -10.29 3.43 2.04
CA GLN A 14 -11.49 2.59 2.08
C GLN A 14 -11.58 1.83 0.74
N PRO A 15 -11.27 0.52 0.70
CA PRO A 15 -11.24 -0.23 -0.55
C PRO A 15 -12.63 -0.45 -1.17
N GLU A 16 -13.67 -0.47 -0.35
CA GLU A 16 -15.06 -0.73 -0.76
C GLU A 16 -15.96 0.41 -0.29
N SER A 17 -16.66 1.06 -1.23
CA SER A 17 -17.52 2.22 -0.94
C SER A 17 -18.64 1.94 0.08
N ASP A 18 -19.10 0.69 0.17
CA ASP A 18 -20.20 0.27 1.05
C ASP A 18 -19.69 -0.33 2.37
N SER A 19 -18.37 -0.38 2.60
CA SER A 19 -17.76 -0.97 3.79
C SER A 19 -17.27 0.09 4.75
N ASP A 20 -17.65 0.01 6.03
CA ASP A 20 -17.12 0.90 7.07
C ASP A 20 -15.63 0.65 7.41
N ARG A 21 -15.01 -0.35 6.76
CA ARG A 21 -13.63 -0.75 7.04
C ARG A 21 -12.65 0.16 6.31
N THR A 22 -11.86 0.89 7.09
CA THR A 22 -10.77 1.73 6.60
C THR A 22 -9.42 1.16 7.00
N TYR A 23 -8.42 1.35 6.14
CA TYR A 23 -7.06 0.86 6.35
C TYR A 23 -6.11 2.04 6.43
N SER A 24 -5.30 2.06 7.49
CA SER A 24 -4.25 3.07 7.68
C SER A 24 -2.84 2.51 7.44
N TYR A 25 -2.73 1.22 7.15
CA TYR A 25 -1.46 0.54 6.90
C TYR A 25 -1.51 -0.35 5.67
N GLY A 26 -0.34 -0.58 5.08
CA GLY A 26 -0.17 -1.55 4.01
C GLY A 26 1.23 -2.14 4.01
N ILE A 27 1.36 -3.33 3.44
CA ILE A 27 2.64 -4.02 3.24
C ILE A 27 3.07 -3.83 1.79
N ILE A 28 4.31 -3.40 1.56
CA ILE A 28 4.83 -3.17 0.21
C ILE A 28 4.90 -4.49 -0.55
N ALA A 29 4.10 -4.60 -1.61
CA ALA A 29 4.09 -5.72 -2.54
C ALA A 29 4.97 -5.45 -3.78
N GLY A 30 5.17 -4.18 -4.13
CA GLY A 30 5.98 -3.80 -5.29
C GLY A 30 6.34 -2.31 -5.30
N ILE A 31 7.40 -1.99 -6.05
CA ILE A 31 7.88 -0.61 -6.23
C ILE A 31 8.08 -0.38 -7.72
N VAL A 32 7.40 0.64 -8.26
CA VAL A 32 7.44 1.00 -9.68
C VAL A 32 8.38 2.19 -9.84
N TRP A 33 9.38 2.04 -10.70
CA TRP A 33 10.36 3.08 -11.01
C TRP A 33 10.10 3.66 -12.40
N SER A 34 10.43 4.95 -12.59
CA SER A 34 10.31 5.57 -13.90
C SER A 34 11.32 4.96 -14.87
N GLU A 35 10.89 4.64 -16.08
CA GLU A 35 11.79 4.20 -17.14
C GLU A 35 12.79 5.32 -17.48
N GLY A 36 14.09 5.01 -17.46
CA GLY A 36 15.16 5.96 -17.77
C GLY A 36 15.56 6.93 -16.65
N ALA A 37 15.09 6.72 -15.42
CA ALA A 37 15.54 7.55 -14.31
C ALA A 37 17.00 7.26 -13.90
N SER A 38 17.80 8.31 -13.77
CA SER A 38 19.15 8.25 -13.20
C SER A 38 19.05 8.00 -11.70
N PHE A 39 19.72 6.96 -11.18
CA PHE A 39 19.72 6.70 -9.74
C PHE A 39 20.54 7.74 -8.96
N PRO A 40 20.07 8.20 -7.78
CA PRO A 40 18.80 7.85 -7.14
C PRO A 40 17.65 8.79 -7.55
N SER A 41 16.59 8.24 -8.15
CA SER A 41 15.30 8.90 -8.33
C SER A 41 14.27 8.31 -7.38
N PRO A 42 13.30 9.05 -6.86
CA PRO A 42 12.20 8.46 -6.10
C PRO A 42 11.37 7.51 -6.98
N PRO A 43 10.74 6.47 -6.40
CA PRO A 43 9.81 5.63 -7.14
C PRO A 43 8.59 6.44 -7.59
N VAL A 44 7.92 5.98 -8.64
CA VAL A 44 6.72 6.64 -9.18
C VAL A 44 5.50 6.19 -8.40
N GLU A 45 5.40 4.89 -8.14
CA GLU A 45 4.31 4.26 -7.40
C GLU A 45 4.85 3.16 -6.48
N ILE A 46 4.16 2.97 -5.37
CA ILE A 46 4.38 1.89 -4.42
C ILE A 46 3.09 1.10 -4.35
N VAL A 47 3.18 -0.20 -4.63
CA VAL A 47 2.05 -1.13 -4.64
C VAL A 47 1.96 -1.79 -3.27
N LEU A 48 0.79 -1.74 -2.65
CA LEU A 48 0.55 -2.24 -1.30
C LEU A 48 -0.55 -3.30 -1.28
N HIS A 49 -0.39 -4.26 -0.37
CA HIS A 49 -1.52 -4.98 0.23
C HIS A 49 -1.99 -4.22 1.46
N LEU A 50 -3.29 -3.90 1.55
CA LEU A 50 -3.83 -3.24 2.75
C LEU A 50 -3.74 -4.19 3.94
N TYR A 51 -3.27 -3.66 5.07
CA TYR A 51 -2.97 -4.45 6.26
C TYR A 51 -3.68 -3.85 7.47
N ASP A 52 -4.33 -4.71 8.23
CA ASP A 52 -4.94 -4.38 9.51
C ASP A 52 -4.00 -4.83 10.64
N PRO A 53 -3.37 -3.90 11.38
CA PRO A 53 -2.42 -4.24 12.43
C PRO A 53 -3.07 -4.85 13.66
N ASP A 54 -4.37 -4.60 13.91
CA ASP A 54 -5.07 -5.11 15.08
C ASP A 54 -5.37 -6.60 14.91
N THR A 55 -5.75 -7.00 13.69
CA THR A 55 -6.04 -8.41 13.36
C THR A 55 -4.85 -9.16 12.75
N GLN A 56 -3.79 -8.44 12.36
CA GLN A 56 -2.63 -8.94 11.62
C GLN A 56 -3.01 -9.61 10.29
N GLN A 57 -4.04 -9.07 9.63
CA GLN A 57 -4.55 -9.64 8.39
C GLN A 57 -4.37 -8.68 7.21
N ILE A 58 -4.09 -9.26 6.06
CA ILE A 58 -4.17 -8.59 4.77
C ILE A 58 -5.63 -8.56 4.34
N TYR A 59 -6.10 -7.41 3.85
CA TYR A 59 -7.41 -7.30 3.23
C TYR A 59 -7.56 -8.27 2.06
N THR A 60 -8.69 -8.98 2.05
CA THR A 60 -9.15 -9.75 0.90
C THR A 60 -10.46 -9.17 0.40
N ASP A 61 -10.60 -9.05 -0.92
CA ASP A 61 -11.84 -8.61 -1.54
C ASP A 61 -12.98 -9.64 -1.40
N ALA A 62 -14.16 -9.31 -1.95
CA ALA A 62 -15.32 -10.19 -1.94
C ALA A 62 -15.10 -11.55 -2.64
N ALA A 63 -14.07 -11.69 -3.47
CA ALA A 63 -13.69 -12.95 -4.11
C ALA A 63 -12.66 -13.75 -3.28
N GLY A 64 -12.23 -13.22 -2.12
CA GLY A 64 -11.21 -13.82 -1.26
C GLY A 64 -9.78 -13.59 -1.78
N LEU A 65 -9.58 -12.63 -2.68
CA LEU A 65 -8.28 -12.33 -3.27
C LEU A 65 -7.60 -11.16 -2.56
N GLN A 66 -6.28 -11.23 -2.42
CA GLN A 66 -5.48 -10.13 -1.87
C GLN A 66 -5.35 -9.02 -2.90
N ALA A 67 -6.20 -8.01 -2.78
CA ALA A 67 -6.16 -6.85 -3.67
C ALA A 67 -4.84 -6.07 -3.51
N ILE A 68 -4.43 -5.42 -4.59
CA ILE A 68 -3.27 -4.54 -4.65
C ILE A 68 -3.72 -3.12 -4.97
N TYR A 69 -3.09 -2.15 -4.30
CA TYR A 69 -3.41 -0.73 -4.46
C TYR A 69 -2.12 0.05 -4.69
N ALA A 70 -2.13 0.97 -5.65
CA ALA A 70 -0.99 1.81 -5.96
C ALA A 70 -1.13 3.16 -5.25
N PHE A 71 -0.06 3.58 -4.59
CA PHE A 71 0.05 4.88 -3.92
C PHE A 71 1.32 5.59 -4.38
N ARG A 72 1.30 6.91 -4.33
CA ARG A 72 2.50 7.71 -4.53
C ARG A 72 3.37 7.65 -3.27
N PRO A 73 4.71 7.73 -3.39
CA PRO A 73 5.58 7.67 -2.22
C PRO A 73 5.32 8.75 -1.18
N ASN A 74 4.84 9.92 -1.61
CA ASN A 74 4.52 11.02 -0.70
C ASN A 74 3.21 10.84 0.07
N GLU A 75 2.40 9.81 -0.25
CA GLU A 75 1.18 9.43 0.47
C GLU A 75 1.46 8.43 1.61
N LEU A 76 2.72 7.98 1.73
CA LEU A 76 3.13 6.94 2.65
C LEU A 76 4.18 7.45 3.65
N GLU A 77 4.24 6.80 4.80
CA GLU A 77 5.23 7.02 5.85
C GLU A 77 5.84 5.67 6.27
N GLN A 78 7.15 5.64 6.49
CA GLN A 78 7.82 4.45 7.00
C GLN A 78 7.57 4.36 8.52
N VAL A 79 7.19 3.18 8.99
CA VAL A 79 6.89 2.89 10.41
C VAL A 79 8.15 2.49 11.15
#